data_AF-A0A972GT89-F1
#
_entry.id   AF-A0A972GT89-F1
#
_cell.length_a   1.000
_cell.length_b   1.000
_cell.length_c   1.000
_cell.angle_alpha   90.00
_cell.angle_beta   90.00
_cell.angle_gamma   90.00
#
_symmetry.space_group_name_H-M   'P 1'
#
loop_
_entity.id
_entity.type
_entity.pdbx_description
1 polymer ?
#
loop_
_entity_poly.entity_id
_entity_poly.type
_entity_poly.pdbx_seq_one_letter_code
_entity_poly.pdbx_strand_id
1 'polypeptide(L)'
;MSTKTINESRERVLDAAEGLFMEGGYAAIKIKHIAQHLKMKESSLYYHFPKGKQQLYVAVMRRNLQRHQTGIEQAIREAGDDWAEQLRAVAYWLISQPPIDVMRMNKADLPAIEPDVAEEITESAYRALNLQIRQILDRAEASGEAIVPDNELLAGVFISMISTLDIIKPEWNEKTKHEMADILIQTWINGLRRR
;
A
#
# COMPACT_ATOMS: atom_id res chain seq x y z
N MET A 1 7.30 34.46 6.48
CA MET A 1 7.38 33.93 5.08
C MET A 1 8.24 32.68 4.90
N SER A 2 9.00 32.20 5.91
CA SER A 2 9.98 31.09 5.72
C SER A 2 9.40 29.66 5.81
N THR A 3 8.39 29.40 6.63
CA THR A 3 7.89 28.04 6.90
C THR A 3 7.12 27.41 5.73
N LYS A 4 6.42 28.23 4.92
CA LYS A 4 5.59 27.74 3.80
C LYS A 4 6.45 27.16 2.67
N THR A 5 7.50 27.88 2.27
CA THR A 5 8.45 27.45 1.22
C THR A 5 9.30 26.24 1.65
N ILE A 6 9.62 26.12 2.95
CA ILE A 6 10.33 24.95 3.50
C ILE A 6 9.45 23.70 3.43
N ASN A 7 8.16 23.82 3.77
CA ASN A 7 7.22 22.72 3.69
C ASN A 7 6.97 22.29 2.24
N GLU A 8 6.83 23.26 1.32
CA GLU A 8 6.72 23.00 -0.12
C GLU A 8 7.97 22.27 -0.68
N SER A 9 9.17 22.61 -0.22
CA SER A 9 10.41 21.90 -0.61
C SER A 9 10.45 20.48 -0.06
N ARG A 10 10.03 20.28 1.19
CA ARG A 10 9.99 18.96 1.82
C ARG A 10 8.99 18.03 1.14
N GLU A 11 7.80 18.51 0.82
CA GLU A 11 6.79 17.70 0.13
C GLU A 11 7.23 17.32 -1.29
N ARG A 12 7.85 18.25 -2.03
CA ARG A 12 8.46 17.93 -3.33
C ARG A 12 9.52 16.82 -3.25
N VAL A 13 10.28 16.78 -2.16
CA VAL A 13 11.25 15.70 -1.93
C VAL A 13 10.55 14.38 -1.70
N LEU A 14 9.48 14.37 -0.89
CA LEU A 14 8.69 13.16 -0.66
C LEU A 14 8.03 12.65 -1.94
N ASP A 15 7.48 13.54 -2.78
CA ASP A 15 6.86 13.17 -4.06
C ASP A 15 7.84 12.46 -5.00
N ALA A 16 9.04 13.03 -5.19
CA ALA A 16 10.04 12.40 -6.02
C ALA A 16 10.59 11.10 -5.40
N ALA A 17 10.75 11.06 -4.08
CA ALA A 17 11.23 9.87 -3.39
C ALA A 17 10.20 8.73 -3.43
N GLU A 18 8.91 9.03 -3.38
CA GLU A 18 7.84 8.03 -3.40
C GLU A 18 7.88 7.19 -4.67
N GLY A 19 7.87 7.81 -5.85
CA GLY A 19 7.94 7.07 -7.11
C GLY A 19 9.19 6.18 -7.19
N LEU A 20 10.35 6.72 -6.81
CA LEU A 20 11.62 6.02 -6.82
C LEU A 20 11.63 4.80 -5.87
N PHE A 21 11.09 4.94 -4.67
CA PHE A 21 11.02 3.82 -3.71
C PHE A 21 9.94 2.80 -4.05
N MET A 22 8.81 3.20 -4.63
CA MET A 22 7.77 2.28 -5.07
C MET A 22 8.25 1.41 -6.23
N GLU A 23 9.03 1.97 -7.15
CA GLU A 23 9.56 1.24 -8.31
C GLU A 23 10.78 0.38 -7.97
N GLY A 24 11.81 0.98 -7.37
CA GLY A 24 13.12 0.32 -7.17
C GLY A 24 13.36 -0.24 -5.76
N GLY A 25 12.55 0.15 -4.79
CA GLY A 25 12.74 -0.21 -3.40
C GLY A 25 13.83 0.51 -2.66
N TYR A 26 13.99 0.14 -1.38
CA TYR A 26 14.92 0.82 -0.50
C TYR A 26 16.33 0.69 -1.07
N ALA A 27 16.84 -0.52 -1.31
CA ALA A 27 18.24 -0.75 -1.68
C ALA A 27 18.69 -0.02 -2.96
N ALA A 28 17.81 0.08 -3.97
CA ALA A 28 18.16 0.67 -5.28
C ALA A 28 18.39 2.19 -5.24
N ILE A 29 17.80 2.89 -4.26
CA ILE A 29 17.79 4.36 -4.25
C ILE A 29 18.92 4.93 -3.39
N LYS A 30 19.55 6.00 -3.87
CA LYS A 30 20.57 6.78 -3.15
C LYS A 30 20.11 8.23 -3.01
N ILE A 31 20.39 8.86 -1.88
CA ILE A 31 20.06 10.29 -1.62
C ILE A 31 20.56 11.19 -2.76
N LYS A 32 21.78 10.95 -3.26
CA LYS A 32 22.33 11.67 -4.42
C LYS A 32 21.46 11.58 -5.68
N HIS A 33 20.81 10.43 -5.94
CA HIS A 33 19.96 10.26 -7.12
C HIS A 33 18.68 11.08 -6.98
N ILE A 34 18.12 11.14 -5.78
CA ILE A 34 16.94 11.98 -5.47
C ILE A 34 17.29 13.46 -5.65
N ALA A 35 18.45 13.90 -5.15
CA ALA A 35 18.91 15.28 -5.31
C ALA A 35 19.09 15.66 -6.78
N GLN A 36 19.71 14.77 -7.57
CA GLN A 36 19.89 14.93 -9.00
C GLN A 36 18.55 15.01 -9.74
N HIS A 37 17.62 14.10 -9.44
CA HIS A 37 16.28 14.08 -10.03
C HIS A 37 15.54 15.39 -9.78
N LEU A 38 15.67 15.95 -8.56
CA LEU A 38 15.05 17.20 -8.15
C LEU A 38 15.85 18.46 -8.53
N LYS A 39 17.02 18.30 -9.17
CA LYS A 39 17.96 19.39 -9.50
C LYS A 39 18.32 20.26 -8.28
N MET A 40 18.53 19.63 -7.13
CA MET A 40 18.93 20.28 -5.88
C MET A 40 20.27 19.77 -5.36
N LYS A 41 20.86 20.50 -4.40
CA LYS A 41 22.08 20.05 -3.71
C LYS A 41 21.77 18.93 -2.73
N GLU A 42 22.66 17.96 -2.60
CA GLU A 42 22.52 16.88 -1.62
C GLU A 42 22.40 17.42 -0.18
N SER A 43 23.13 18.50 0.13
CA SER A 43 23.02 19.20 1.42
C SER A 43 21.60 19.68 1.75
N SER A 44 20.80 20.04 0.73
CA SER A 44 19.41 20.44 0.91
C SER A 44 18.52 19.25 1.32
N LEU A 45 18.83 18.04 0.86
CA LEU A 45 18.13 16.83 1.32
C LEU A 45 18.47 16.52 2.78
N TYR A 46 19.74 16.56 3.15
CA TYR A 46 20.15 16.34 4.55
C TYR A 46 19.62 17.39 5.51
N TYR A 47 19.32 18.61 5.03
CA TYR A 47 18.64 19.61 5.84
C TYR A 47 17.21 19.18 6.21
N HIS A 48 16.46 18.58 5.27
CA HIS A 48 15.09 18.08 5.53
C HIS A 48 15.06 16.69 6.18
N PHE A 49 16.04 15.85 5.86
CA PHE A 49 16.16 14.47 6.31
C PHE A 49 17.57 14.23 6.86
N PRO A 50 17.89 14.75 8.06
CA PRO A 50 19.23 14.67 8.65
C PRO A 50 19.68 13.24 8.94
N LYS A 51 18.74 12.31 9.16
CA LYS A 51 19.02 10.87 9.28
C LYS A 51 19.09 10.17 7.91
N GLY A 52 19.14 10.94 6.82
CA GLY A 52 19.38 10.48 5.47
C GLY A 52 18.27 9.60 4.89
N LYS A 53 18.70 8.60 4.10
CA LYS A 53 17.83 7.73 3.29
C LYS A 53 16.75 7.03 4.09
N GLN A 54 17.09 6.48 5.26
CA GLN A 54 16.14 5.73 6.09
C GLN A 54 15.00 6.62 6.58
N GLN A 55 15.29 7.83 7.06
CA GLN A 55 14.26 8.77 7.48
C GLN A 55 13.37 9.20 6.32
N LEU A 56 13.95 9.41 5.14
CA LEU A 56 13.19 9.72 3.94
C LEU A 56 12.28 8.55 3.54
N TYR A 57 12.79 7.32 3.54
CA TYR A 57 12.01 6.12 3.26
C TYR A 57 10.84 5.95 4.23
N VAL A 58 11.08 6.08 5.54
CA VAL A 58 10.03 6.03 6.57
C VAL A 58 8.97 7.09 6.34
N ALA A 59 9.37 8.33 6.04
CA ALA A 59 8.43 9.41 5.79
C ALA A 59 7.56 9.13 4.55
N VAL A 60 8.15 8.56 3.49
CA VAL A 60 7.42 8.11 2.30
C VAL A 60 6.47 6.97 2.64
N MET A 61 6.92 5.93 3.36
CA MET A 61 6.07 4.79 3.75
C MET A 61 4.90 5.25 4.60
N ARG A 62 5.13 6.06 5.63
CA ARG A 62 4.04 6.61 6.47
C ARG A 62 3.02 7.39 5.65
N ARG A 63 3.47 8.24 4.71
CA ARG A 63 2.58 9.01 3.84
C ARG A 63 1.75 8.09 2.94
N ASN A 64 2.39 7.11 2.32
CA ASN A 64 1.75 6.14 1.44
C ASN A 64 0.73 5.29 2.22
N LEU A 65 1.12 4.69 3.34
CA LEU A 65 0.26 3.87 4.19
C LEU A 65 -0.92 4.67 4.76
N GLN A 66 -0.71 5.93 5.17
CA GLN A 66 -1.79 6.80 5.60
C GLN A 66 -2.80 7.07 4.48
N ARG A 67 -2.33 7.29 3.24
CA ARG A 67 -3.20 7.44 2.07
C ARG A 67 -4.04 6.18 1.85
N HIS A 68 -3.41 5.00 1.94
CA HIS A 68 -4.14 3.74 1.81
C HIS A 68 -5.15 3.54 2.93
N GLN A 69 -4.78 3.79 4.18
CA GLN A 69 -5.69 3.67 5.31
C GLN A 69 -6.93 4.56 5.11
N THR A 70 -6.74 5.85 4.87
CA THR A 70 -7.85 6.80 4.70
C THR A 70 -8.73 6.44 3.51
N GLY A 71 -8.14 6.04 2.39
CA GLY A 71 -8.89 5.69 1.17
C GLY A 71 -9.65 4.38 1.28
N ILE A 72 -9.05 3.35 1.89
CA ILE A 72 -9.72 2.08 2.19
C ILE A 72 -10.89 2.31 3.15
N GLU A 73 -10.66 3.05 4.24
CA GLU A 73 -11.73 3.39 5.18
C GLU A 73 -12.88 4.16 4.51
N GLN A 74 -12.58 5.09 3.59
CA GLN A 74 -13.60 5.80 2.83
C GLN A 74 -14.35 4.87 1.87
N ALA A 75 -13.64 4.05 1.11
CA ALA A 75 -14.23 3.11 0.16
C ALA A 75 -15.17 2.11 0.85
N ILE A 76 -14.77 1.60 2.02
CA ILE A 76 -15.60 0.72 2.86
C ILE A 76 -16.87 1.45 3.32
N ARG A 77 -16.74 2.70 3.80
CA ARG A 77 -17.91 3.48 4.23
C ARG A 77 -18.91 3.74 3.11
N GLU A 78 -18.42 4.05 1.91
CA GLU A 78 -19.26 4.34 0.75
C GLU A 78 -19.95 3.09 0.19
N ALA A 79 -19.36 1.90 0.37
CA ALA A 79 -19.94 0.63 -0.05
C ALA A 79 -21.15 0.17 0.79
N GLY A 80 -21.40 0.81 1.95
CA GLY A 80 -22.49 0.41 2.85
C GLY A 80 -22.17 -0.86 3.65
N ASP A 81 -23.18 -1.66 3.99
CA ASP A 81 -23.06 -2.78 4.94
C ASP A 81 -22.78 -4.15 4.29
N ASP A 82 -22.88 -4.27 2.97
CA ASP A 82 -22.61 -5.54 2.27
C ASP A 82 -21.10 -5.82 2.25
N TRP A 83 -20.68 -6.87 2.94
CA TRP A 83 -19.26 -7.23 3.09
C TRP A 83 -18.58 -7.54 1.74
N ALA A 84 -19.32 -8.08 0.78
CA ALA A 84 -18.83 -8.41 -0.55
C ALA A 84 -18.60 -7.13 -1.38
N GLU A 85 -19.50 -6.15 -1.29
CA GLU A 85 -19.28 -4.81 -1.86
C GLU A 85 -18.15 -4.06 -1.17
N GLN A 86 -18.01 -4.17 0.16
CA GLN A 86 -16.87 -3.60 0.90
C GLN A 86 -15.54 -4.15 0.37
N LEU A 87 -15.41 -5.47 0.19
CA LEU A 87 -14.20 -6.07 -0.39
C LEU A 87 -13.94 -5.60 -1.82
N ARG A 88 -14.97 -5.48 -2.66
CA ARG A 88 -14.82 -4.92 -4.02
C ARG A 88 -14.30 -3.49 -3.98
N ALA A 89 -14.86 -2.66 -3.11
CA ALA A 89 -14.44 -1.28 -2.94
C ALA A 89 -12.97 -1.18 -2.48
N VAL A 90 -12.53 -2.05 -1.57
CA VAL A 90 -11.10 -2.13 -1.18
C VAL A 90 -10.22 -2.49 -2.37
N ALA A 91 -10.57 -3.50 -3.16
CA ALA A 91 -9.78 -3.88 -4.32
C ALA A 91 -9.71 -2.77 -5.37
N TYR A 92 -10.82 -2.09 -5.66
CA TYR A 92 -10.86 -0.96 -6.58
C TYR A 92 -9.97 0.18 -6.10
N TRP A 93 -10.01 0.48 -4.80
CA TRP A 93 -9.07 1.42 -4.21
C TRP A 93 -7.63 0.99 -4.48
N LEU A 94 -7.27 -0.26 -4.16
CA LEU A 94 -5.91 -0.77 -4.34
C LEU A 94 -5.41 -0.67 -5.79
N ILE A 95 -6.20 -1.06 -6.79
CA ILE A 95 -5.80 -0.98 -8.21
C ILE A 95 -5.80 0.45 -8.77
N SER A 96 -6.44 1.40 -8.08
CA SER A 96 -6.43 2.82 -8.44
C SER A 96 -5.17 3.55 -7.96
N GLN A 97 -4.43 2.96 -7.02
CA GLN A 97 -3.24 3.55 -6.43
C GLN A 97 -1.96 2.96 -7.07
N PRO A 98 -0.81 3.64 -6.95
CA PRO A 98 0.47 3.03 -7.29
C PRO A 98 0.64 1.70 -6.54
N PRO A 99 1.17 0.65 -7.21
CA PRO A 99 1.26 -0.68 -6.61
C PRO A 99 2.18 -0.69 -5.40
N ILE A 100 1.71 -1.30 -4.31
CA ILE A 100 2.56 -1.67 -3.18
C ILE A 100 3.07 -3.09 -3.41
N ASP A 101 4.39 -3.21 -3.58
CA ASP A 101 5.05 -4.51 -3.63
C ASP A 101 5.36 -4.99 -2.20
N VAL A 102 4.35 -5.60 -1.57
CA VAL A 102 4.46 -6.15 -0.20
C VAL A 102 5.54 -7.22 -0.11
N MET A 103 5.77 -8.00 -1.18
CA MET A 103 6.78 -9.04 -1.20
C MET A 103 8.19 -8.46 -1.19
N ARG A 104 8.48 -7.49 -2.06
CA ARG A 104 9.75 -6.76 -2.08
C ARG A 104 9.98 -6.00 -0.78
N MET A 105 8.93 -5.37 -0.24
CA MET A 105 9.00 -4.70 1.05
C MET A 105 9.48 -5.65 2.14
N ASN A 106 8.82 -6.81 2.31
CA ASN A 106 9.15 -7.78 3.35
C ASN A 106 10.48 -8.52 3.12
N LYS A 107 10.83 -8.84 1.87
CA LYS A 107 12.00 -9.68 1.55
C LYS A 107 13.28 -8.88 1.33
N ALA A 108 13.19 -7.60 0.99
CA ALA A 108 14.35 -6.80 0.62
C ALA A 108 14.43 -5.46 1.36
N ASP A 109 13.35 -4.69 1.42
CA ASP A 109 13.42 -3.34 2.00
C ASP A 109 13.55 -3.35 3.52
N LEU A 110 12.62 -4.03 4.22
CA LEU A 110 12.59 -4.07 5.68
C LEU A 110 13.84 -4.72 6.30
N PRO A 111 14.40 -5.82 5.75
CA PRO A 111 15.66 -6.37 6.26
C PRO A 111 16.89 -5.45 6.06
N ALA A 112 16.78 -4.42 5.22
CA ALA A 112 17.89 -3.51 4.89
C ALA A 112 17.89 -2.20 5.70
N ILE A 113 16.95 -2.03 6.64
CA ILE A 113 16.85 -0.88 7.53
C ILE A 113 16.96 -1.32 9.00
N GLU A 114 17.07 -0.35 9.91
CA GLU A 114 17.12 -0.65 11.35
C GLU A 114 15.88 -1.42 11.84
N PRO A 115 16.03 -2.42 12.73
CA PRO A 115 14.94 -3.30 13.18
C PRO A 115 13.72 -2.57 13.74
N ASP A 116 13.91 -1.62 14.66
CA ASP A 116 12.80 -0.87 15.28
C ASP A 116 12.00 -0.08 14.22
N VAL A 117 12.67 0.38 13.17
CA VAL A 117 12.04 1.11 12.07
C VAL A 117 11.30 0.15 11.13
N ALA A 118 11.86 -1.04 10.90
CA ALA A 118 11.19 -2.08 10.13
C ALA A 118 9.90 -2.54 10.83
N GLU A 119 9.95 -2.73 12.15
CA GLU A 119 8.79 -3.08 12.98
C GLU A 119 7.71 -2.01 12.90
N GLU A 120 8.08 -0.74 13.04
CA GLU A 120 7.14 0.39 12.91
C GLU A 120 6.41 0.40 11.55
N ILE A 121 7.16 0.20 10.45
CA ILE A 121 6.57 0.14 9.10
C ILE A 121 5.66 -1.09 8.97
N THR A 122 6.06 -2.23 9.54
CA THR A 122 5.30 -3.49 9.49
C THR A 122 3.95 -3.33 10.18
N GLU A 123 3.94 -2.79 11.40
CA GLU A 123 2.72 -2.51 12.15
C GLU A 123 1.82 -1.50 11.42
N SER A 124 2.43 -0.44 10.87
CA SER A 124 1.70 0.57 10.11
C SER A 124 1.06 -0.04 8.84
N ALA A 125 1.79 -0.90 8.14
CA ALA A 125 1.29 -1.58 6.94
C ALA A 125 0.17 -2.57 7.28
N TYR A 126 0.31 -3.29 8.39
CA TYR A 126 -0.74 -4.17 8.90
C TYR A 126 -2.03 -3.40 9.17
N ARG A 127 -1.96 -2.31 9.93
CA ARG A 127 -3.12 -1.47 10.28
C ARG A 127 -3.77 -0.83 9.06
N ALA A 128 -2.96 -0.32 8.13
CA ALA A 128 -3.44 0.39 6.96
C ALA A 128 -4.10 -0.53 5.92
N LEU A 129 -3.59 -1.75 5.75
CA LEU A 129 -3.98 -2.64 4.65
C LEU A 129 -4.79 -3.85 5.12
N ASN A 130 -4.28 -4.60 6.10
CA ASN A 130 -4.82 -5.92 6.47
C ASN A 130 -5.99 -5.81 7.45
N LEU A 131 -5.84 -4.97 8.48
CA LEU A 131 -6.79 -4.91 9.58
C LEU A 131 -8.22 -4.59 9.11
N GLN A 132 -8.38 -3.68 8.14
CA GLN A 132 -9.69 -3.31 7.60
C GLN A 132 -10.35 -4.48 6.88
N ILE A 133 -9.60 -5.24 6.08
CA ILE A 133 -10.12 -6.42 5.36
C ILE A 133 -10.49 -7.52 6.34
N ARG A 134 -9.62 -7.79 7.32
CA ARG A 134 -9.91 -8.74 8.39
C ARG A 134 -11.20 -8.38 9.11
N GLN A 135 -11.41 -7.11 9.45
CA GLN A 135 -12.62 -6.65 10.13
C GLN A 135 -13.89 -6.84 9.27
N ILE A 136 -13.79 -6.72 7.94
CA ILE A 136 -14.91 -7.07 7.04
C ILE A 136 -15.23 -8.56 7.16
N LEU A 137 -14.20 -9.42 7.08
CA LEU A 137 -14.36 -10.87 7.15
C LEU A 137 -14.89 -11.33 8.53
N ASP A 138 -14.34 -10.79 9.63
CA ASP A 138 -14.79 -11.07 11.00
C ASP A 138 -16.29 -10.75 11.16
N ARG A 139 -16.77 -9.64 10.59
CA ARG A 139 -18.20 -9.28 10.62
C ARG A 139 -19.06 -10.24 9.80
N ALA A 140 -18.62 -10.58 8.58
CA ALA A 140 -19.35 -11.48 7.69
C ALA A 140 -19.45 -12.91 8.24
N GLU A 141 -18.41 -13.38 8.93
CA GLU A 141 -18.43 -14.65 9.64
C GLU A 141 -19.38 -14.60 10.85
N ALA A 142 -19.29 -13.54 11.67
CA ALA A 142 -20.13 -13.37 12.84
C ALA A 142 -21.63 -13.24 12.52
N SER A 143 -21.99 -12.61 11.38
CA SER A 143 -23.37 -12.54 10.89
C SER A 143 -23.86 -13.84 10.24
N GLY A 144 -22.94 -14.78 9.97
CA GLY A 144 -23.25 -16.05 9.33
C GLY A 144 -23.41 -15.96 7.81
N GLU A 145 -23.06 -14.83 7.19
CA GLU A 145 -23.11 -14.60 5.74
C GLU A 145 -21.94 -15.27 4.99
N ALA A 146 -20.79 -15.42 5.66
CA ALA A 146 -19.59 -16.05 5.13
C ALA A 146 -19.10 -17.20 6.03
N ILE A 147 -18.40 -18.15 5.42
CA ILE A 147 -17.62 -19.19 6.10
C ILE A 147 -16.15 -18.84 5.90
N VAL A 148 -15.47 -18.43 6.96
CA VAL A 148 -14.12 -17.88 6.86
C VAL A 148 -13.16 -18.61 7.81
N PRO A 149 -12.48 -19.68 7.34
CA PRO A 149 -11.69 -20.55 8.23
C PRO A 149 -10.52 -19.86 8.94
N ASP A 150 -9.96 -18.80 8.32
CA ASP A 150 -8.86 -18.01 8.86
C ASP A 150 -8.92 -16.58 8.31
N ASN A 151 -9.46 -15.66 9.11
CA ASN A 151 -9.64 -14.25 8.72
C ASN A 151 -8.29 -13.53 8.50
N GLU A 152 -7.24 -13.89 9.24
CA GLU A 152 -5.93 -13.26 9.17
C GLU A 152 -5.21 -13.64 7.87
N LEU A 153 -5.19 -14.95 7.57
CA LEU A 153 -4.62 -15.47 6.33
C LEU A 153 -5.33 -14.88 5.11
N LEU A 154 -6.66 -14.89 5.12
CA LEU A 154 -7.43 -14.43 3.96
C LEU A 154 -7.30 -12.92 3.74
N ALA A 155 -7.23 -12.11 4.80
CA ALA A 155 -6.93 -10.69 4.67
C ALA A 155 -5.53 -10.44 4.04
N GLY A 156 -4.51 -11.18 4.47
CA GLY A 156 -3.16 -11.08 3.90
C GLY A 156 -3.05 -11.52 2.44
N VAL A 157 -3.71 -12.62 2.10
CA VAL A 157 -3.73 -13.12 0.71
C VAL A 157 -4.51 -12.20 -0.22
N PHE A 158 -5.58 -11.56 0.26
CA PHE A 158 -6.38 -10.62 -0.54
C PHE A 158 -5.51 -9.51 -1.14
N ILE A 159 -4.69 -8.84 -0.33
CA ILE A 159 -3.80 -7.77 -0.81
C ILE A 159 -2.85 -8.30 -1.89
N SER A 160 -2.17 -9.41 -1.61
CA SER A 160 -1.21 -10.02 -2.53
C SER A 160 -1.84 -10.42 -3.86
N MET A 161 -3.07 -10.94 -3.81
CA MET A 161 -3.86 -11.36 -4.95
C MET A 161 -4.24 -10.17 -5.85
N ILE A 162 -4.70 -9.06 -5.26
CA ILE A 162 -5.01 -7.83 -6.02
C ILE A 162 -3.74 -7.20 -6.59
N SER A 163 -2.67 -7.07 -5.80
CA SER A 163 -1.39 -6.49 -6.25
C SER A 163 -0.72 -7.29 -7.39
N THR A 164 -1.05 -8.57 -7.53
CA THR A 164 -0.54 -9.40 -8.64
C THR A 164 -1.10 -8.94 -9.99
N LEU A 165 -2.23 -8.23 -10.03
CA LEU A 165 -2.80 -7.73 -11.29
C LEU A 165 -1.88 -6.73 -12.00
N ASP A 166 -0.98 -6.05 -11.28
CA ASP A 166 -0.01 -5.11 -11.85
C ASP A 166 1.09 -5.78 -12.70
N ILE A 167 1.34 -7.07 -12.50
CA ILE A 167 2.39 -7.80 -13.23
C ILE A 167 1.82 -8.64 -14.38
N ILE A 168 0.50 -8.72 -14.52
CA ILE A 168 -0.14 -9.43 -15.63
C ILE A 168 0.03 -8.59 -16.90
N LYS A 169 0.65 -9.19 -17.91
CA LYS A 169 0.91 -8.51 -19.17
C LYS A 169 -0.25 -8.68 -20.16
N PRO A 170 -0.51 -7.69 -21.04
CA PRO A 170 -1.57 -7.77 -22.04
C PRO A 170 -1.46 -9.00 -22.96
N GLU A 171 -0.25 -9.49 -23.23
CA GLU A 171 -0.03 -10.68 -24.07
C GLU A 171 -0.54 -11.97 -23.42
N TRP A 172 -0.74 -11.98 -22.09
CA TRP A 172 -1.29 -13.11 -21.34
C TRP A 172 -2.79 -12.94 -21.08
N ASN A 173 -3.24 -11.69 -20.90
CA ASN A 173 -4.63 -11.37 -20.65
C ASN A 173 -4.94 -9.93 -21.08
N GLU A 174 -5.82 -9.78 -22.07
CA GLU A 174 -6.20 -8.48 -22.65
C GLU A 174 -7.17 -7.67 -21.77
N LYS A 175 -7.66 -8.25 -20.66
CA LYS A 175 -8.59 -7.57 -19.75
C LYS A 175 -7.94 -6.41 -19.03
N THR A 176 -8.74 -5.41 -18.73
CA THR A 176 -8.37 -4.32 -17.82
C THR A 176 -8.18 -4.84 -16.40
N LYS A 177 -7.43 -4.10 -15.57
CA LYS A 177 -7.27 -4.44 -14.14
C LYS A 177 -8.60 -4.51 -13.40
N HIS A 178 -9.58 -3.68 -13.76
CA HIS A 178 -10.91 -3.70 -13.16
C HIS A 178 -11.65 -5.00 -13.49
N GLU A 179 -11.69 -5.42 -14.76
CA GLU A 179 -12.32 -6.68 -15.16
C GLU A 179 -11.64 -7.89 -14.50
N MET A 180 -10.31 -7.88 -14.39
CA MET A 180 -9.58 -8.95 -13.70
C MET A 180 -9.86 -8.96 -12.19
N ALA A 181 -9.90 -7.79 -11.55
CA ALA A 181 -10.26 -7.66 -10.14
C ALA A 181 -11.67 -8.18 -9.89
N ASP A 182 -12.65 -7.83 -10.72
CA ASP A 182 -14.03 -8.32 -10.61
C ASP A 182 -14.12 -9.83 -10.65
N ILE A 183 -13.49 -10.46 -11.64
CA ILE A 183 -13.47 -11.92 -11.77
C ILE A 183 -12.87 -12.56 -10.52
N LEU A 184 -11.75 -12.03 -10.05
CA LEU A 184 -10.99 -12.57 -8.94
C LEU A 184 -11.73 -12.44 -7.61
N ILE A 185 -12.26 -11.26 -7.32
CA ILE A 185 -13.02 -10.96 -6.10
C ILE A 185 -14.34 -11.72 -6.11
N GLN A 186 -15.05 -11.77 -7.24
CA GLN A 186 -16.29 -12.54 -7.35
C GLN A 186 -16.06 -14.02 -7.09
N THR A 187 -14.97 -14.59 -7.61
CA THR A 187 -14.59 -15.99 -7.37
C THR A 187 -14.32 -16.21 -5.88
N TRP A 188 -13.60 -15.29 -5.25
CA TRP A 188 -13.26 -15.35 -3.84
C TRP A 188 -14.49 -15.23 -2.93
N ILE A 189 -15.35 -14.23 -3.16
CA ILE A 189 -16.62 -14.03 -2.46
C ILE A 189 -17.52 -15.25 -2.59
N ASN A 190 -17.68 -15.80 -3.80
CA ASN A 190 -18.50 -16.99 -4.02
C ASN A 190 -17.98 -18.22 -3.27
N GLY A 191 -16.66 -18.33 -3.07
CA GLY A 191 -16.04 -19.39 -2.30
C GLY A 191 -16.28 -19.26 -0.78
N LEU A 192 -16.47 -18.03 -0.29
CA LEU A 192 -16.70 -17.76 1.13
C LEU A 192 -18.18 -17.67 1.50
N ARG A 193 -19.07 -17.36 0.56
CA ARG A 193 -20.51 -17.24 0.82
C ARG A 193 -21.08 -18.53 1.39
N ARG A 194 -21.81 -18.40 2.50
CA ARG A 194 -22.61 -19.50 3.03
C ARG A 194 -23.76 -19.81 2.06
N ARG A 195 -23.89 -21.08 1.67
CA ARG A 195 -24.97 -21.57 0.80
C ARG A 195 -26.25 -21.87 1.60
#